data_AF-A0A327T1T4-F1
#
_entry.id   AF-A0A327T1T4-F1
#
_cell.length_a   1.000
_cell.length_b   1.000
_cell.length_c   1.000
_cell.angle_alpha   90.00
_cell.angle_beta   90.00
_cell.angle_gamma   90.00
#
_symmetry.space_group_name_H-M   'P 1'
#
loop_
_entity.id
_entity.type
_entity.pdbx_description
1 polymer ?
#
loop_
_entity_poly.entity_id
_entity_poly.type
_entity_poly.pdbx_seq_one_letter_code
_entity_poly.pdbx_strand_id
1 'polypeptide(L)'
;MLRKNETLHGISIQPELPKKKTLFEQFELVKTNARIYDLSIWIVDLDVVISEGKIPELKKYQKEAASIERIHLLINTPCLEFWFLMHVKNSGKYFRECDPVGKELKNNDPLKTYEKSEKYFVRSNPDIYQRLKPYLKTGINNATKRGNFDIETPEQAKVELYKIFSLLGINI
;
A
#
# COMPACT_ATOMS: atom_id res chain seq x y z
N MET A 1 6.55 -7.47 8.88
CA MET A 1 7.62 -6.47 9.00
C MET A 1 7.24 -5.40 10.03
N LEU A 2 6.12 -4.69 9.87
CA LEU A 2 5.70 -3.63 10.82
C LEU A 2 5.69 -4.10 12.30
N ARG A 3 4.95 -5.17 12.64
CA ARG A 3 4.91 -5.70 14.03
C ARG A 3 6.25 -6.09 14.63
N LYS A 4 7.20 -6.48 13.79
CA LYS A 4 8.53 -6.91 14.26
C LYS A 4 9.40 -5.69 14.58
N ASN A 5 9.12 -4.55 13.96
CA ASN A 5 9.98 -3.37 13.96
C ASN A 5 9.36 -2.17 14.71
N GLU A 6 8.05 -2.18 14.97
CA GLU A 6 7.33 -1.12 15.68
C GLU A 6 6.63 -1.63 16.94
N THR A 7 6.60 -0.81 17.98
CA THR A 7 5.82 -1.09 19.19
C THR A 7 4.37 -0.64 19.01
N LEU A 8 3.45 -1.61 19.00
CA LEU A 8 2.02 -1.38 18.82
C LEU A 8 1.33 -1.51 20.19
N HIS A 9 1.13 -0.39 20.88
CA HIS A 9 0.51 -0.40 22.20
C HIS A 9 -1.00 -0.63 22.09
N GLY A 10 -1.50 -1.70 22.68
CA GLY A 10 -2.94 -2.00 22.72
C GLY A 10 -3.57 -2.39 21.38
N ILE A 11 -2.76 -2.59 20.33
CA ILE A 11 -3.26 -2.93 18.98
C ILE A 11 -2.75 -4.32 18.59
N SER A 12 -3.69 -5.22 18.31
CA SER A 12 -3.41 -6.47 17.63
C SER A 12 -3.77 -6.31 16.16
N ILE A 13 -2.79 -6.45 15.28
CA ILE A 13 -3.05 -6.51 13.83
C ILE A 13 -3.42 -7.98 13.51
N GLN A 14 -4.04 -8.26 12.36
CA GLN A 14 -3.99 -9.59 11.69
C GLN A 14 -3.71 -9.41 10.20
N PRO A 15 -2.54 -9.80 9.66
CA PRO A 15 -2.18 -9.50 8.28
C PRO A 15 -2.52 -10.71 7.42
N GLU A 16 -3.57 -10.62 6.63
CA GLU A 16 -3.98 -11.73 5.79
C GLU A 16 -3.66 -11.42 4.33
N LEU A 17 -2.92 -12.31 3.68
CA LEU A 17 -2.93 -12.36 2.23
C LEU A 17 -4.26 -13.02 1.84
N PRO A 18 -5.15 -12.32 1.12
CA PRO A 18 -6.43 -12.89 0.77
C PRO A 18 -6.20 -14.14 -0.08
N LYS A 19 -6.69 -15.29 0.42
CA LYS A 19 -6.73 -16.54 -0.38
C LYS A 19 -7.71 -16.41 -1.54
N LYS A 20 -8.69 -15.51 -1.40
CA LYS A 20 -9.67 -15.17 -2.42
C LYS A 20 -9.09 -14.13 -3.38
N LYS A 21 -9.23 -14.36 -4.68
CA LYS A 21 -8.44 -13.65 -5.70
C LYS A 21 -9.16 -12.43 -6.26
N THR A 22 -10.49 -12.49 -6.38
CA THR A 22 -11.24 -11.44 -7.08
C THR A 22 -11.48 -10.19 -6.21
N LEU A 23 -11.71 -9.05 -6.85
CA LEU A 23 -11.98 -7.80 -6.17
C LEU A 23 -13.24 -7.89 -5.29
N PHE A 24 -14.32 -8.49 -5.82
CA PHE A 24 -15.53 -8.80 -5.06
C PHE A 24 -15.23 -9.60 -3.79
N GLU A 25 -14.52 -10.72 -3.91
CA GLU A 25 -14.25 -11.58 -2.76
C GLU A 25 -13.38 -10.92 -1.69
N GLN A 26 -12.40 -10.10 -2.12
CA GLN A 26 -11.60 -9.29 -1.22
C GLN A 26 -12.49 -8.28 -0.47
N PHE A 27 -13.40 -7.61 -1.17
CA PHE A 27 -14.30 -6.64 -0.55
C PHE A 27 -15.28 -7.30 0.45
N GLU A 28 -15.83 -8.47 0.14
CA GLU A 28 -16.67 -9.23 1.08
C GLU A 28 -15.89 -9.65 2.34
N LEU A 29 -14.63 -10.03 2.18
CA LEU A 29 -13.75 -10.33 3.32
C LEU A 29 -13.53 -9.08 4.19
N VAL A 30 -13.24 -7.94 3.58
CA VAL A 30 -13.06 -6.65 4.28
C VAL A 30 -14.33 -6.27 5.05
N LYS A 31 -15.51 -6.40 4.43
CA LYS A 31 -16.80 -6.18 5.13
C LYS A 31 -17.02 -7.14 6.29
N THR A 32 -16.70 -8.41 6.12
CA THR A 32 -16.81 -9.41 7.19
C THR A 32 -15.89 -9.06 8.35
N ASN A 33 -14.64 -8.71 8.05
CA ASN A 33 -13.64 -8.31 9.04
C ASN A 33 -14.04 -7.03 9.77
N ALA A 34 -14.64 -6.04 9.11
CA ALA A 34 -15.11 -4.80 9.74
C ALA A 34 -16.21 -5.03 10.80
N ARG A 35 -16.93 -6.15 10.75
CA ARG A 35 -17.92 -6.52 11.80
C ARG A 35 -17.27 -7.08 13.06
N ILE A 36 -16.06 -7.63 12.93
CA ILE A 36 -15.37 -8.38 13.98
C ILE A 36 -14.26 -7.54 14.63
N TYR A 37 -13.53 -6.78 13.82
CA TYR A 37 -12.37 -6.00 14.23
C TYR A 37 -12.69 -4.50 14.32
N ASP A 38 -11.87 -3.77 15.06
CA ASP A 38 -11.97 -2.31 15.20
C ASP A 38 -11.71 -1.59 13.88
N LEU A 39 -10.77 -2.12 13.07
CA LEU A 39 -10.40 -1.59 11.76
C LEU A 39 -10.24 -2.73 10.75
N SER A 40 -10.73 -2.50 9.53
CA SER A 40 -10.48 -3.35 8.36
C SER A 40 -9.85 -2.51 7.24
N ILE A 41 -8.55 -2.70 7.03
CA ILE A 41 -7.77 -1.92 6.06
C ILE A 41 -7.59 -2.75 4.80
N TRP A 42 -8.08 -2.24 3.67
CA TRP A 42 -7.95 -2.87 2.36
C TRP A 42 -6.92 -2.10 1.52
N ILE A 43 -5.78 -2.73 1.27
CA ILE A 43 -4.72 -2.15 0.44
C ILE A 43 -4.82 -2.76 -0.95
N VAL A 44 -4.89 -1.93 -1.98
CA VAL A 44 -5.06 -2.36 -3.37
C VAL A 44 -3.96 -1.75 -4.24
N ASP A 45 -3.27 -2.63 -4.97
CA ASP A 45 -2.41 -2.26 -6.08
C ASP A 45 -3.30 -2.04 -7.33
N LEU A 46 -3.22 -0.85 -7.91
CA LEU A 46 -4.20 -0.42 -8.92
C LEU A 46 -3.88 -0.96 -10.32
N ASP A 47 -2.63 -1.35 -10.60
CA ASP A 47 -2.24 -1.87 -11.92
C ASP A 47 -3.06 -3.12 -12.32
N VAL A 48 -3.27 -4.05 -11.40
CA VAL A 48 -4.13 -5.23 -11.62
C VAL A 48 -5.58 -4.82 -11.88
N VAL A 49 -6.12 -3.87 -11.10
CA VAL A 49 -7.51 -3.40 -11.28
C VAL A 49 -7.71 -2.73 -12.64
N ILE A 50 -6.75 -1.90 -13.07
CA ILE A 50 -6.79 -1.22 -14.38
C ILE A 50 -6.67 -2.24 -15.51
N SER A 51 -5.69 -3.15 -15.43
CA SER A 51 -5.45 -4.16 -16.49
C SER A 51 -6.62 -5.13 -16.66
N GLU A 52 -7.34 -5.44 -15.57
CA GLU A 52 -8.54 -6.28 -15.62
C GLU A 52 -9.83 -5.49 -15.95
N GLY A 53 -9.75 -4.17 -16.16
CA GLY A 53 -10.90 -3.33 -16.48
C GLY A 53 -11.91 -3.16 -15.34
N LYS A 54 -11.47 -3.34 -14.09
CA LYS A 54 -12.34 -3.40 -12.89
C LYS A 54 -12.52 -2.07 -12.17
N ILE A 55 -12.14 -0.95 -12.76
CA ILE A 55 -12.37 0.39 -12.18
C ILE A 55 -13.85 0.63 -11.83
N PRO A 56 -14.85 0.28 -12.67
CA PRO A 56 -16.26 0.45 -12.30
C PRO A 56 -16.67 -0.38 -11.08
N GLU A 57 -16.11 -1.59 -10.95
CA GLU A 57 -16.34 -2.48 -9.80
C GLU A 57 -15.72 -1.88 -8.53
N LEU A 58 -14.45 -1.45 -8.60
CA LEU A 58 -13.77 -0.77 -7.50
C LEU A 58 -14.52 0.49 -7.06
N LYS A 59 -15.03 1.28 -8.01
CA LYS A 59 -15.83 2.49 -7.73
C LYS A 59 -17.09 2.18 -6.92
N LYS A 60 -17.78 1.08 -7.24
CA LYS A 60 -18.93 0.62 -6.45
C LYS A 60 -18.51 0.27 -5.02
N TYR A 61 -17.44 -0.51 -4.86
CA TYR A 61 -16.97 -0.94 -3.55
C TYR A 61 -16.38 0.21 -2.72
N GLN A 62 -15.72 1.18 -3.35
CA GLN A 62 -15.23 2.38 -2.66
C GLN A 62 -16.39 3.16 -2.05
N LYS A 63 -17.50 3.34 -2.79
CA LYS A 63 -18.70 4.02 -2.28
C LYS A 63 -19.32 3.26 -1.11
N GLU A 64 -19.43 1.94 -1.21
CA GLU A 64 -19.98 1.10 -0.13
C GLU A 64 -19.04 1.09 1.09
N ALA A 65 -17.73 0.95 0.88
CA ALA A 65 -16.71 1.03 1.93
C ALA A 65 -16.76 2.36 2.68
N ALA A 66 -16.94 3.48 1.97
CA ALA A 66 -17.05 4.81 2.58
C ALA A 66 -18.28 4.97 3.50
N SER A 67 -19.29 4.11 3.37
CA SER A 67 -20.46 4.08 4.27
C SER A 67 -20.22 3.25 5.54
N ILE A 68 -19.08 2.56 5.65
CA ILE A 68 -18.73 1.69 6.77
C ILE A 68 -17.48 2.26 7.44
N GLU A 69 -17.66 2.96 8.56
CA GLU A 69 -16.60 3.71 9.27
C GLU A 69 -15.31 2.91 9.52
N ARG A 70 -15.44 1.60 9.81
CA ARG A 70 -14.31 0.72 10.12
C ARG A 70 -13.51 0.26 8.89
N ILE A 71 -13.98 0.54 7.67
CA ILE A 71 -13.30 0.15 6.43
C ILE A 71 -12.46 1.30 5.91
N HIS A 72 -11.17 1.02 5.71
CA HIS A 72 -10.24 1.97 5.08
C HIS A 72 -9.64 1.37 3.81
N LEU A 73 -10.03 1.91 2.65
CA LEU A 73 -9.42 1.58 1.37
C LEU A 73 -8.18 2.48 1.16
N LEU A 74 -7.03 1.85 0.89
CA LEU A 74 -5.77 2.51 0.58
C LEU A 74 -5.28 2.06 -0.79
N ILE A 75 -5.12 3.01 -1.72
CA ILE A 75 -4.69 2.72 -3.09
C ILE A 75 -3.21 3.06 -3.29
N ASN A 76 -2.49 2.16 -3.97
CA ASN A 76 -1.18 2.46 -4.55
C ASN A 76 -1.24 2.29 -6.07
N THR A 77 -0.78 3.29 -6.80
CA THR A 77 -0.76 3.29 -8.26
C THR A 77 0.67 3.51 -8.76
N PRO A 78 1.29 2.50 -9.41
CA PRO A 78 0.69 1.22 -9.81
C PRO A 78 0.61 0.18 -8.68
N CYS A 79 1.57 0.15 -7.76
CA CYS A 79 1.79 -0.98 -6.85
C CYS A 79 2.55 -0.57 -5.57
N LEU A 80 2.67 -1.50 -4.63
CA LEU A 80 3.45 -1.36 -3.39
C LEU A 80 4.91 -0.89 -3.63
N GLU A 81 5.56 -1.32 -4.69
CA GLU A 81 6.93 -0.90 -5.01
C GLU A 81 7.05 0.62 -5.20
N PHE A 82 5.97 1.27 -5.62
CA PHE A 82 5.93 2.72 -5.77
C PHE A 82 6.00 3.43 -4.40
N TRP A 83 5.45 2.83 -3.34
CA TRP A 83 5.66 3.30 -1.97
C TRP A 83 7.14 3.22 -1.57
N PHE A 84 7.86 2.16 -1.93
CA PHE A 84 9.30 2.08 -1.66
C PHE A 84 10.08 3.15 -2.44
N LEU A 85 9.69 3.44 -3.67
CA LEU A 85 10.32 4.51 -4.46
C LEU A 85 10.19 5.87 -3.78
N MET A 86 9.06 6.16 -3.13
CA MET A 86 8.84 7.45 -2.43
C MET A 86 9.88 7.73 -1.34
N HIS A 87 10.47 6.69 -0.73
CA HIS A 87 11.48 6.86 0.32
C HIS A 87 12.79 7.45 -0.22
N VAL A 88 13.11 7.15 -1.48
CA VAL A 88 14.42 7.45 -2.07
C VAL A 88 14.34 8.44 -3.23
N LYS A 89 13.14 8.66 -3.79
CA LYS A 89 12.92 9.54 -4.94
C LYS A 89 11.53 10.19 -4.90
N ASN A 90 11.49 11.52 -4.98
CA ASN A 90 10.24 12.26 -5.20
C ASN A 90 9.85 12.14 -6.69
N SER A 91 8.98 11.19 -7.01
CA SER A 91 8.49 10.97 -8.38
C SER A 91 7.01 11.29 -8.49
N GLY A 92 6.62 12.07 -9.51
CA GLY A 92 5.22 12.26 -9.92
C GLY A 92 4.87 11.48 -11.18
N LYS A 93 5.82 10.70 -11.71
CA LYS A 93 5.66 9.93 -12.93
C LYS A 93 4.62 8.84 -12.70
N TYR A 94 3.59 8.82 -13.53
CA TYR A 94 2.67 7.69 -13.61
C TYR A 94 3.37 6.50 -14.28
N PHE A 95 3.21 5.33 -13.68
CA PHE A 95 3.64 4.05 -14.22
C PHE A 95 2.39 3.19 -14.37
N ARG A 96 2.19 2.63 -15.57
CA ARG A 96 1.04 1.77 -15.86
C ARG A 96 1.15 0.40 -15.17
N GLU A 97 2.38 -0.08 -15.04
CA GLU A 97 2.73 -1.40 -14.51
C GLU A 97 3.80 -1.27 -13.42
N CYS A 98 3.91 -2.29 -12.58
CA CYS A 98 4.86 -2.31 -11.48
C CYS A 98 6.33 -2.52 -11.91
N ASP A 99 6.59 -3.27 -12.98
CA ASP A 99 7.95 -3.66 -13.41
C ASP A 99 8.90 -2.46 -13.66
N PRO A 100 8.47 -1.39 -14.35
CA PRO A 100 9.27 -0.18 -14.47
C PRO A 100 9.64 0.47 -13.14
N VAL A 101 8.79 0.39 -12.12
CA VAL A 101 9.08 0.92 -10.78
C VAL A 101 10.23 0.13 -10.15
N GLY A 102 10.22 -1.20 -10.26
CA GLY A 102 11.31 -2.06 -9.79
C GLY A 102 12.67 -1.73 -10.42
N LYS A 103 12.69 -1.35 -11.70
CA LYS A 103 13.90 -0.87 -12.38
C LYS A 103 14.39 0.46 -11.80
N GLU A 104 13.48 1.38 -11.49
CA GLU A 104 13.81 2.65 -10.84
C GLU A 104 14.36 2.45 -9.42
N LEU A 105 13.84 1.50 -8.65
CA LEU A 105 14.36 1.20 -7.30
C LEU A 105 15.85 0.84 -7.35
N LYS A 106 16.28 0.06 -8.35
CA LYS A 106 17.68 -0.36 -8.52
C LYS A 106 18.66 0.80 -8.78
N ASN A 107 18.16 1.99 -9.13
CA ASN A 107 18.99 3.17 -9.36
C ASN A 107 19.25 3.99 -8.08
N ASN A 108 18.64 3.62 -6.96
CA ASN A 108 18.64 4.43 -5.75
C ASN A 108 19.10 3.61 -4.53
N ASP A 109 19.99 4.17 -3.70
CA ASP A 109 20.30 3.57 -2.39
C ASP A 109 19.13 3.78 -1.42
N PRO A 110 18.83 2.82 -0.52
CA PRO A 110 19.52 1.54 -0.29
C PRO A 110 18.96 0.36 -1.13
N LEU A 111 18.31 0.63 -2.26
CA LEU A 111 17.53 -0.36 -3.03
C LEU A 111 18.22 -0.86 -4.32
N LYS A 112 19.53 -0.59 -4.50
CA LYS A 112 20.28 -1.03 -5.69
C LYS A 112 20.19 -2.52 -6.00
N THR A 113 20.05 -3.35 -4.96
CA THR A 113 19.92 -4.81 -5.06
C THR A 113 18.47 -5.29 -5.10
N TYR A 114 17.51 -4.41 -5.38
CA TYR A 114 16.08 -4.72 -5.40
C TYR A 114 15.76 -6.00 -6.18
N GLU A 115 15.01 -6.89 -5.54
CA GLU A 115 14.46 -8.09 -6.15
C GLU A 115 13.03 -8.29 -5.63
N LYS A 116 12.11 -8.64 -6.54
CA LYS A 116 10.72 -8.97 -6.18
C LYS A 116 10.66 -10.38 -5.61
N SER A 117 11.19 -10.57 -4.41
CA SER A 117 11.24 -11.87 -3.73
C SER A 117 10.90 -11.73 -2.25
N GLU A 118 10.27 -12.75 -1.68
CA GLU A 118 10.02 -12.81 -0.22
C GLU A 118 11.35 -12.71 0.56
N LYS A 119 12.42 -13.29 0.01
CA LYS A 119 13.77 -13.20 0.57
C LYS A 119 14.23 -11.74 0.69
N TYR A 120 14.06 -10.96 -0.37
CA TYR A 120 14.47 -9.56 -0.38
C TYR A 120 13.64 -8.72 0.59
N PHE A 121 12.33 -8.92 0.62
CA PHE A 121 11.45 -8.09 1.46
C PHE A 121 11.52 -8.46 2.95
N VAL A 122 11.46 -9.75 3.28
CA VAL A 122 11.16 -10.20 4.66
C VAL A 122 12.31 -10.97 5.30
N ARG A 123 13.07 -11.76 4.53
CA ARG A 123 14.08 -12.69 5.09
C ARG A 123 15.51 -12.13 5.09
N SER A 124 15.73 -11.00 4.43
CA SER A 124 17.00 -10.28 4.46
C SER A 124 17.18 -9.61 5.82
N ASN A 125 18.44 -9.40 6.23
CA ASN A 125 18.80 -8.62 7.41
C ASN A 125 19.82 -7.55 6.99
N PRO A 126 19.49 -6.25 7.06
CA PRO A 126 18.18 -5.70 7.43
C PRO A 126 17.06 -6.04 6.43
N ASP A 127 15.82 -6.18 6.92
CA ASP A 127 14.63 -6.37 6.08
C ASP A 127 14.27 -5.07 5.30
N ILE A 128 13.31 -5.12 4.37
CA ILE A 128 12.96 -3.90 3.59
C ILE A 128 12.46 -2.76 4.48
N TYR A 129 11.74 -3.05 5.57
CA TYR A 129 11.22 -2.04 6.47
C TYR A 129 12.38 -1.35 7.20
N GLN A 130 13.32 -2.13 7.73
CA GLN A 130 14.50 -1.62 8.43
C GLN A 130 15.39 -0.80 7.50
N ARG A 131 15.62 -1.26 6.25
CA ARG A 131 16.39 -0.49 5.26
C ARG A 131 15.76 0.87 4.93
N LEU A 132 14.43 0.92 4.89
CA LEU A 132 13.70 2.13 4.52
C LEU A 132 13.32 3.02 5.70
N LYS A 133 13.35 2.51 6.94
CA LYS A 133 12.99 3.25 8.16
C LYS A 133 13.73 4.60 8.29
N PRO A 134 15.04 4.72 8.02
CA PRO A 134 15.73 6.02 8.05
C PRO A 134 15.16 7.06 7.09
N TYR A 135 14.51 6.60 6.01
CA TYR A 135 13.92 7.43 4.96
C TYR A 135 12.40 7.55 5.06
N LEU A 136 11.79 7.02 6.13
CA LEU A 136 10.34 6.91 6.24
C LEU A 136 9.65 8.28 6.21
N LYS A 137 10.18 9.27 6.93
CA LYS A 137 9.66 10.66 6.89
C LYS A 137 9.68 11.24 5.47
N THR A 138 10.77 11.02 4.74
CA THR A 138 10.89 11.42 3.32
C THR A 138 9.85 10.70 2.46
N GLY A 139 9.67 9.39 2.67
CA GLY A 139 8.66 8.57 2.00
C GLY A 139 7.25 9.11 2.19
N ILE A 140 6.86 9.38 3.44
CA ILE A 140 5.56 9.96 3.80
C ILE A 140 5.40 11.32 3.11
N ASN A 141 6.37 12.23 3.25
CA ASN A 141 6.30 13.56 2.67
C ASN A 141 6.14 13.52 1.15
N ASN A 142 6.86 12.63 0.46
CA ASN A 142 6.76 12.47 -0.98
C ASN A 142 5.40 11.87 -1.40
N ALA A 143 4.90 10.87 -0.67
CA ALA A 143 3.59 10.28 -0.91
C ALA A 143 2.46 11.29 -0.68
N THR A 144 2.50 12.08 0.39
CA THR A 144 1.50 13.13 0.67
C THR A 144 1.45 14.17 -0.45
N LYS A 145 2.59 14.55 -1.05
CA LYS A 145 2.65 15.46 -2.23
C LYS A 145 1.97 14.88 -3.48
N ARG A 146 1.57 13.61 -3.50
CA ARG A 146 0.77 13.02 -4.59
C ARG A 146 -0.74 13.20 -4.38
N GLY A 147 -1.16 13.64 -3.20
CA GLY A 147 -2.56 13.79 -2.83
C GLY A 147 -3.27 12.44 -2.70
N ASN A 148 -4.59 12.51 -2.53
CA ASN A 148 -5.44 11.33 -2.42
C ASN A 148 -5.73 10.72 -3.79
N PHE A 149 -6.05 9.43 -3.79
CA PHE A 149 -6.54 8.74 -4.98
C PHE A 149 -7.89 9.32 -5.43
N ASP A 150 -8.07 9.46 -6.74
CA ASP A 150 -9.33 9.85 -7.38
C ASP A 150 -9.74 8.77 -8.37
N ILE A 151 -10.90 8.16 -8.12
CA ILE A 151 -11.45 7.06 -8.92
C ILE A 151 -11.91 7.51 -10.31
N GLU A 152 -12.21 8.80 -10.49
CA GLU A 152 -12.58 9.36 -11.81
C GLU A 152 -11.36 9.58 -12.70
N THR A 153 -10.17 9.73 -12.09
CA THR A 153 -8.89 9.85 -12.81
C THR A 153 -7.87 8.83 -12.26
N PRO A 154 -8.09 7.53 -12.49
CA PRO A 154 -7.33 6.46 -11.81
C PRO A 154 -5.87 6.34 -12.29
N GLU A 155 -5.57 6.84 -13.49
CA GLU A 155 -4.24 6.75 -14.11
C GLU A 155 -3.30 7.87 -13.63
N GLN A 156 -3.16 8.00 -12.31
CA GLN A 156 -2.27 8.96 -11.67
C GLN A 156 -1.36 8.27 -10.66
N ALA A 157 -0.14 8.80 -10.49
CA ALA A 157 0.78 8.33 -9.46
C ALA A 157 0.23 8.65 -8.07
N LYS A 158 -0.26 7.63 -7.35
CA LYS A 158 -0.89 7.77 -6.02
C LYS A 158 -0.32 6.73 -5.07
N VAL A 159 -0.15 7.11 -3.81
CA VAL A 159 0.36 6.22 -2.77
C VAL A 159 -0.31 6.57 -1.47
N GLU A 160 -1.19 5.69 -0.97
CA GLU A 160 -1.95 5.94 0.26
C GLU A 160 -1.51 5.04 1.42
N LEU A 161 -0.60 4.09 1.18
CA LEU A 161 -0.15 3.16 2.21
C LEU A 161 0.40 3.86 3.46
N TYR A 162 0.97 5.05 3.34
CA TYR A 162 1.47 5.83 4.48
C TYR A 162 0.38 6.15 5.52
N LYS A 163 -0.89 6.18 5.12
CA LYS A 163 -2.02 6.43 6.04
C LYS A 163 -2.14 5.33 7.11
N ILE A 164 -1.57 4.14 6.87
CA ILE A 164 -1.58 3.03 7.83
C ILE A 164 -0.92 3.41 9.16
N PHE A 165 0.10 4.26 9.17
CA PHE A 165 0.75 4.67 10.42
C PHE A 165 -0.20 5.46 11.32
N SER A 166 -0.94 6.40 10.73
CA SER A 166 -1.96 7.16 11.46
C SER A 166 -3.11 6.26 11.93
N LEU A 167 -3.58 5.35 11.07
CA LEU A 167 -4.66 4.42 11.41
C LEU A 167 -4.29 3.49 12.58
N LEU A 168 -3.00 3.17 12.71
CA LEU A 168 -2.47 2.32 13.77
C LEU A 168 -1.90 3.11 14.96
N GLY A 169 -2.06 4.44 15.00
CA GLY A 169 -1.53 5.28 16.09
C GLY A 169 -0.01 5.26 16.21
N ILE A 170 0.72 4.98 15.13
CA ILE A 170 2.18 4.93 15.10
C ILE A 170 2.72 6.33 14.80
N ASN A 171 3.47 6.90 15.75
CA ASN A 171 4.13 8.18 15.59
C ASN A 171 5.39 8.03 14.74
N ILE A 172 5.51 8.82 13.67
CA ILE A 172 6.63 8.77 12.71
C ILE A 172 7.52 10.01 12.82
#